data_AF-A0A916ABU9-F1
#
_entry.id   AF-A0A916ABU9-F1
#
_cell.length_a   1.000
_cell.length_b   1.000
_cell.length_c   1.000
_cell.angle_alpha   90.00
_cell.angle_beta   90.00
_cell.angle_gamma   90.00
#
_symmetry.space_group_name_H-M   'P 1'
#
loop_
_entity.id
_entity.type
_entity.pdbx_description
1 polymer ?
#
loop_
_entity_poly.entity_id
_entity_poly.type
_entity_poly.pdbx_seq_one_letter_code
_entity_poly.pdbx_strand_id
1 'polypeptide(L)'
;MNPLPSSLSRRHLLAAAAGSFVCPARAQAEAPRVAVVIGNAAYAGAPLANPVNDARLMTATLAGMGFEVVEARDASRTRMLEALAEAGRRLAGRQGTGLLYYAGHGLQVDWRNYMLPVDASPRSAAEVAAQALDVQAGLDVFRAAGCRMNIVVLDACRDNPFGASASGRGLAPVDAPPGSFLAYATAPGHLAEDGSVTDGNGLYTRHLAREMQRADARIEDVFKRVRLQVRQFSQGRQVPWESTSLEDDFVFATGRRADAAPEARRDADFDAEKAEWDRVKDSSRAADLYDFLQRHPGGRLAEQAQFRLDQLARPVVQPVLAVKALASGVARYRVGDAWTLERQDRQGGGTTRPHAEVTAIEGGRVLVNGGEIVLDQMGGILLNRFGAKDPALLVAPADMQVGKRWRTAFTNKQPGRPPGRSYYECRVTALEAVTVPAGRFRAFRVECSGEAIGPRGGGRRLQIKTWFDPATMTLVRHEVRQTSLDGATVLEDTIDQLVSRKLAQRD
;
A
#
# COMPACT_ATOMS: atom_id res chain seq x y z
N MET A 1 -16.02 72.91 -67.44
CA MET A 1 -14.92 73.49 -66.66
C MET A 1 -15.16 73.18 -65.19
N ASN A 2 -14.18 72.53 -64.56
CA ASN A 2 -14.04 72.34 -63.10
C ASN A 2 -13.97 73.71 -62.37
N PRO A 3 -14.13 73.83 -61.02
CA PRO A 3 -13.62 72.86 -60.02
C PRO A 3 -14.44 72.64 -58.71
N LEU A 4 -14.02 71.57 -57.99
CA LEU A 4 -14.16 71.25 -56.55
C LEU A 4 -13.21 72.14 -55.68
N PRO A 5 -13.03 72.05 -54.33
CA PRO A 5 -13.29 70.93 -53.39
C PRO A 5 -13.76 71.29 -51.94
N SER A 6 -14.25 70.32 -51.14
CA SER A 6 -13.58 69.70 -49.96
C SER A 6 -14.62 69.69 -48.81
N SER A 7 -14.72 68.78 -47.83
CA SER A 7 -14.10 67.50 -47.47
C SER A 7 -15.09 66.79 -46.53
N LEU A 8 -15.35 65.49 -46.71
CA LEU A 8 -16.08 64.67 -45.72
C LEU A 8 -15.40 63.30 -45.61
N SER A 9 -14.96 62.99 -44.39
CA SER A 9 -14.31 61.75 -43.99
C SER A 9 -15.28 60.57 -44.06
N ARG A 10 -14.97 59.55 -44.87
CA ARG A 10 -15.66 58.25 -44.88
C ARG A 10 -14.91 57.26 -43.99
N ARG A 11 -15.55 56.82 -42.90
CA ARG A 11 -15.14 55.63 -42.15
C ARG A 11 -15.73 54.39 -42.84
N HIS A 12 -14.86 53.48 -43.28
CA HIS A 12 -15.23 52.16 -43.77
C HIS A 12 -15.52 51.22 -42.59
N LEU A 13 -16.71 50.62 -42.55
CA LEU A 13 -17.03 49.48 -41.69
C LEU A 13 -16.65 48.19 -42.43
N LEU A 14 -15.59 47.52 -41.98
CA LEU A 14 -15.24 46.16 -42.34
C LEU A 14 -16.05 45.19 -41.46
N ALA A 15 -16.95 44.43 -42.06
CA ALA A 15 -17.64 43.32 -41.41
C ALA A 15 -16.69 42.11 -41.36
N ALA A 16 -16.24 41.73 -40.18
CA ALA A 16 -15.48 40.51 -39.95
C ALA A 16 -16.44 39.34 -39.69
N ALA A 17 -16.51 38.39 -40.62
CA ALA A 17 -17.19 37.12 -40.43
C ALA A 17 -16.33 36.21 -39.52
N ALA A 18 -16.73 36.02 -38.28
CA ALA A 18 -16.12 35.07 -37.36
C ALA A 18 -16.63 33.65 -37.69
N GLY A 19 -15.84 32.89 -38.45
CA GLY A 19 -16.06 31.45 -38.63
C GLY A 19 -15.69 30.69 -37.36
N SER A 20 -16.68 30.08 -36.70
CA SER A 20 -16.45 29.15 -35.59
C SER A 20 -15.81 27.87 -36.11
N PHE A 21 -14.50 27.73 -35.93
CA PHE A 21 -13.82 26.44 -36.04
C PHE A 21 -14.21 25.57 -34.84
N VAL A 22 -15.20 24.70 -35.03
CA VAL A 22 -15.45 23.59 -34.11
C VAL A 22 -14.35 22.56 -34.35
N CYS A 23 -13.31 22.60 -33.51
CA CYS A 23 -12.31 21.54 -33.46
C CYS A 23 -13.00 20.31 -32.88
N PRO A 24 -13.14 19.18 -33.60
CA PRO A 24 -13.70 17.98 -33.02
C PRO A 24 -12.76 17.54 -31.90
N ALA A 25 -13.26 17.50 -30.67
CA ALA A 25 -12.57 16.84 -29.58
C ALA A 25 -12.34 15.38 -30.01
N ARG A 26 -11.10 15.02 -30.35
CA ARG A 26 -10.73 13.62 -30.50
C ARG A 26 -11.06 12.93 -29.19
N ALA A 27 -12.07 12.08 -29.19
CA ALA A 27 -12.28 11.12 -28.12
C ALA A 27 -10.96 10.34 -27.97
N GLN A 28 -10.21 10.63 -26.92
CA GLN A 28 -8.97 9.93 -26.63
C GLN A 28 -9.36 8.48 -26.35
N ALA A 29 -8.98 7.56 -27.24
CA ALA A 29 -9.24 6.14 -27.06
C ALA A 29 -8.73 5.73 -25.68
N GLU A 30 -9.56 5.04 -24.91
CA GLU A 30 -9.21 4.60 -23.57
C GLU A 30 -7.94 3.73 -23.64
N ALA A 31 -6.99 3.99 -22.74
CA ALA A 31 -5.72 3.27 -22.73
C ALA A 31 -5.98 1.76 -22.58
N PRO A 32 -5.34 0.90 -23.40
CA PRO A 32 -5.64 -0.53 -23.41
C PRO A 32 -5.29 -1.17 -22.06
N ARG A 33 -6.07 -2.19 -21.70
CA ARG A 33 -5.81 -3.04 -20.55
C ARG A 33 -5.58 -4.44 -21.07
N VAL A 34 -4.39 -4.98 -20.89
CA VAL A 34 -4.02 -6.31 -21.41
C VAL A 34 -3.57 -7.17 -20.25
N ALA A 35 -4.13 -8.37 -20.16
CA ALA A 35 -3.76 -9.34 -19.14
C ALA A 35 -3.14 -10.59 -19.78
N VAL A 36 -2.04 -11.06 -19.22
CA VAL A 36 -1.50 -12.40 -19.48
C VAL A 36 -1.92 -13.28 -18.32
N VAL A 37 -2.68 -14.34 -18.59
CA VAL A 37 -3.19 -15.27 -17.57
C VAL A 37 -2.60 -16.64 -17.85
N ILE A 38 -1.78 -17.13 -16.92
CA ILE A 38 -1.08 -18.41 -17.04
C ILE A 38 -1.52 -19.34 -15.91
N GLY A 39 -1.95 -20.55 -16.26
CA GLY A 39 -2.33 -21.60 -15.30
C GLY A 39 -1.69 -22.93 -15.66
N ASN A 40 -0.70 -23.36 -14.88
CA ASN A 40 0.04 -24.60 -15.14
C ASN A 40 -0.25 -25.61 -14.02
N ALA A 41 -0.76 -26.78 -14.40
CA ALA A 41 -1.15 -27.85 -13.50
C ALA A 41 -0.55 -29.21 -13.89
N ALA A 42 -0.39 -29.49 -15.18
CA ALA A 42 0.00 -30.79 -15.73
C ALA A 42 1.53 -31.07 -15.70
N TYR A 43 2.20 -30.79 -14.59
CA TYR A 43 3.63 -31.07 -14.43
C TYR A 43 3.92 -32.57 -14.35
N ALA A 44 4.97 -33.01 -15.04
CA ALA A 44 5.47 -34.37 -14.90
C ALA A 44 5.98 -34.61 -13.47
N GLY A 45 5.30 -35.48 -12.71
CA GLY A 45 5.71 -35.93 -11.37
C GLY A 45 5.18 -35.10 -10.19
N ALA A 46 4.64 -33.90 -10.42
CA ALA A 46 4.10 -33.04 -9.36
C ALA A 46 2.88 -32.23 -9.84
N PRO A 47 1.78 -32.88 -10.26
CA PRO A 47 0.60 -32.18 -10.75
C PRO A 47 -0.08 -31.34 -9.65
N LEU A 48 -0.72 -30.25 -10.04
CA LEU A 48 -1.54 -29.39 -9.17
C LEU A 48 -3.02 -29.51 -9.56
N ALA A 49 -3.94 -29.27 -8.63
CA ALA A 49 -5.36 -29.49 -8.88
C ALA A 49 -6.05 -28.27 -9.52
N ASN A 50 -5.73 -27.06 -9.05
CA ASN A 50 -6.52 -25.87 -9.32
C ASN A 50 -5.97 -24.85 -10.34
N PRO A 51 -4.67 -24.77 -10.70
CA PRO A 51 -4.16 -23.67 -11.53
C PRO A 51 -4.85 -23.46 -12.88
N VAL A 52 -5.27 -24.54 -13.55
CA VAL A 52 -6.01 -24.44 -14.81
C VAL A 52 -7.39 -23.83 -14.59
N ASN A 53 -8.10 -24.22 -13.51
CA ASN A 53 -9.39 -23.65 -13.15
C ASN A 53 -9.26 -22.18 -12.74
N ASP A 54 -8.22 -21.86 -11.97
CA ASP A 54 -7.91 -20.51 -11.54
C ASP A 54 -7.68 -19.58 -12.73
N ALA A 55 -6.91 -20.05 -13.72
CA ALA A 55 -6.73 -19.32 -14.98
C ALA A 55 -8.05 -19.11 -15.74
N ARG A 56 -8.97 -20.10 -15.76
CA ARG A 56 -10.29 -19.92 -16.39
C ARG A 56 -11.09 -18.83 -15.69
N LEU A 57 -11.17 -18.89 -14.36
CA LEU A 57 -11.91 -17.92 -13.55
C LEU A 57 -11.34 -16.52 -13.72
N MET A 58 -10.01 -16.38 -13.67
CA MET A 58 -9.35 -15.09 -13.82
C MET A 58 -9.50 -14.52 -15.22
N THR A 59 -9.38 -15.36 -16.27
CA THR A 59 -9.63 -14.95 -17.66
C THR A 59 -11.05 -14.41 -17.83
N ALA A 60 -12.06 -15.14 -17.36
CA ALA A 60 -13.45 -14.71 -17.45
C ALA A 60 -13.69 -13.40 -16.68
N THR A 61 -13.14 -13.29 -15.47
CA THR A 61 -13.28 -12.11 -14.62
C THR A 61 -12.64 -10.87 -15.25
N LEU A 62 -11.39 -10.97 -15.69
CA LEU A 62 -10.65 -9.86 -16.32
C LEU A 62 -11.27 -9.44 -17.66
N ALA A 63 -11.68 -10.38 -18.50
CA ALA A 63 -12.37 -10.09 -19.75
C ALA A 63 -13.69 -9.35 -19.51
N GLY A 64 -14.48 -9.78 -18.51
CA GLY A 64 -15.71 -9.10 -18.10
C GLY A 64 -15.50 -7.67 -17.60
N MET A 65 -14.29 -7.35 -17.11
CA MET A 65 -13.90 -6.01 -16.69
C MET A 65 -13.24 -5.20 -17.81
N GLY A 66 -13.15 -5.72 -19.04
CA GLY A 66 -12.63 -5.02 -20.22
C GLY A 66 -11.12 -5.12 -20.42
N PHE A 67 -10.47 -6.16 -19.87
CA PHE A 67 -9.11 -6.53 -20.28
C PHE A 67 -9.14 -7.36 -21.56
N GLU A 68 -8.20 -7.09 -22.47
CA GLU A 68 -7.82 -8.03 -23.52
C GLU A 68 -6.95 -9.13 -22.90
N VAL A 69 -7.46 -10.35 -22.80
CA VAL A 69 -6.76 -11.45 -22.14
C VAL A 69 -5.98 -12.31 -23.15
N VAL A 70 -4.71 -12.56 -22.85
CA VAL A 70 -3.84 -13.55 -23.49
C VAL A 70 -3.69 -14.71 -22.51
N GLU A 71 -4.42 -15.79 -22.74
CA GLU A 71 -4.44 -16.96 -21.86
C GLU A 71 -3.48 -18.06 -22.32
N ALA A 72 -2.77 -18.68 -21.38
CA ALA A 72 -1.96 -19.86 -21.60
C ALA A 72 -2.16 -20.88 -20.45
N ARG A 73 -2.64 -22.08 -20.77
CA ARG A 73 -2.87 -23.16 -19.80
C ARG A 73 -1.94 -24.33 -20.10
N ASP A 74 -1.41 -24.96 -19.05
CA ASP A 74 -0.42 -26.04 -19.15
C ASP A 74 0.65 -25.73 -20.20
N ALA A 75 1.20 -24.52 -20.07
CA ALA A 75 2.03 -23.90 -21.09
C ALA A 75 3.48 -24.34 -20.96
N SER A 76 4.09 -24.65 -22.12
CA SER A 76 5.54 -24.79 -22.24
C SER A 76 6.25 -23.46 -22.06
N ARG A 77 7.57 -23.51 -21.84
CA ARG A 77 8.39 -22.29 -21.73
C ARG A 77 8.22 -21.36 -22.93
N THR A 78 8.23 -21.94 -24.14
CA THR A 78 8.03 -21.21 -25.39
C THR A 78 6.66 -20.56 -25.43
N ARG A 79 5.61 -21.29 -25.04
CA ARG A 79 4.25 -20.75 -25.07
C ARG A 79 4.04 -19.60 -24.08
N MET A 80 4.66 -19.68 -22.91
CA MET A 80 4.65 -18.58 -21.94
C MET A 80 5.33 -17.33 -22.48
N LEU A 81 6.49 -17.47 -23.14
CA LEU A 81 7.21 -16.37 -23.78
C LEU A 81 6.40 -15.73 -24.92
N GLU A 82 5.75 -16.53 -25.75
CA GLU A 82 4.86 -16.05 -26.81
C GLU A 82 3.69 -15.23 -26.24
N ALA A 83 3.09 -15.69 -25.14
CA ALA A 83 1.99 -14.99 -24.48
C ALA A 83 2.42 -13.61 -23.95
N LEU A 84 3.60 -13.53 -23.32
CA LEU A 84 4.18 -12.24 -22.89
C LEU A 84 4.47 -11.33 -24.10
N ALA A 85 5.10 -11.86 -25.15
CA ALA A 85 5.43 -11.09 -26.35
C ALA A 85 4.18 -10.55 -27.06
N GLU A 86 3.11 -11.34 -27.12
CA GLU A 86 1.80 -10.91 -27.63
C GLU A 86 1.22 -9.75 -26.82
N ALA A 87 1.24 -9.85 -25.48
CA ALA A 87 0.78 -8.76 -24.64
C ALA A 87 1.60 -7.48 -24.82
N GLY A 88 2.92 -7.60 -24.93
CA GLY A 88 3.82 -6.48 -25.23
C GLY A 88 3.44 -5.77 -26.53
N ARG A 89 3.15 -6.52 -27.60
CA ARG A 89 2.69 -5.95 -28.88
C ARG A 89 1.36 -5.22 -28.77
N ARG A 90 0.41 -5.74 -27.98
CA ARG A 90 -0.90 -5.09 -27.78
C ARG A 90 -0.81 -3.79 -26.97
N LEU A 91 0.17 -3.70 -26.07
CA LEU A 91 0.39 -2.56 -25.17
C LEU A 91 1.30 -1.46 -25.76
N ALA A 92 2.20 -1.81 -26.69
CA ALA A 92 3.28 -0.96 -27.16
C ALA A 92 2.85 0.46 -27.55
N GLY A 93 3.40 1.47 -26.86
CA GLY A 93 3.21 2.90 -27.17
C GLY A 93 1.85 3.46 -26.78
N ARG A 94 1.00 2.68 -26.09
CA ARG A 94 -0.39 3.05 -25.80
C ARG A 94 -0.63 3.47 -24.35
N GLN A 95 0.44 3.53 -23.53
CA GLN A 95 0.37 3.90 -22.10
C GLN A 95 -0.69 3.09 -21.31
N GLY A 96 -0.84 1.82 -21.68
CA GLY A 96 -1.85 0.91 -21.14
C GLY A 96 -1.53 0.39 -19.74
N THR A 97 -2.41 -0.51 -19.27
CA THR A 97 -2.20 -1.30 -18.05
C THR A 97 -1.87 -2.73 -18.44
N GLY A 98 -0.70 -3.22 -18.02
CA GLY A 98 -0.30 -4.62 -18.16
C GLY A 98 -0.59 -5.38 -16.87
N LEU A 99 -1.24 -6.53 -16.97
CA LEU A 99 -1.44 -7.45 -15.85
C LEU A 99 -0.87 -8.83 -16.19
N LEU A 100 -0.09 -9.41 -15.29
CA LEU A 100 0.34 -10.80 -15.34
C LEU A 100 -0.29 -11.54 -14.15
N TYR A 101 -1.07 -12.58 -14.43
CA TYR A 101 -1.55 -13.53 -13.45
C TYR A 101 -0.91 -14.89 -13.72
N TYR A 102 -0.32 -15.49 -12.68
CA TYR A 102 0.28 -16.83 -12.77
C TYR A 102 -0.20 -17.71 -11.62
N ALA A 103 -0.73 -18.88 -11.95
CA ALA A 103 -0.98 -19.98 -11.04
C ALA A 103 -0.18 -21.23 -11.46
N GLY A 104 0.47 -21.90 -10.52
CA GLY A 104 1.31 -23.08 -10.79
C GLY A 104 2.48 -23.24 -9.82
N HIS A 105 3.50 -24.01 -10.20
CA HIS A 105 4.74 -24.13 -9.42
C HIS A 105 5.63 -22.90 -9.58
N GLY A 106 5.94 -22.24 -8.46
CA GLY A 106 6.88 -21.12 -8.40
C GLY A 106 8.16 -21.51 -7.66
N LEU A 107 9.31 -21.07 -8.17
CA LEU A 107 10.61 -21.31 -7.54
C LEU A 107 11.32 -20.00 -7.22
N GLN A 108 12.10 -19.99 -6.13
CA GLN A 108 13.01 -18.91 -5.79
C GLN A 108 14.47 -19.37 -5.95
N VAL A 109 15.25 -18.59 -6.69
CA VAL A 109 16.71 -18.76 -6.79
C VAL A 109 17.35 -17.37 -6.74
N ASP A 110 18.34 -17.17 -5.88
CA ASP A 110 19.11 -15.91 -5.77
C ASP A 110 18.24 -14.65 -5.69
N TRP A 111 17.21 -14.69 -4.84
CA TRP A 111 16.23 -13.61 -4.64
C TRP A 111 15.37 -13.26 -5.87
N ARG A 112 15.38 -14.12 -6.89
CA ARG A 112 14.53 -14.01 -8.08
C ARG A 112 13.43 -15.05 -8.04
N ASN A 113 12.29 -14.68 -8.62
CA ASN A 113 11.08 -15.47 -8.60
C ASN A 113 10.83 -16.02 -10.00
N TYR A 114 10.65 -17.32 -10.13
CA TYR A 114 10.48 -18.02 -11.39
C TYR A 114 9.12 -18.71 -11.47
N MET A 115 8.44 -18.55 -12.60
CA MET A 115 7.25 -19.29 -13.00
C MET A 115 7.72 -20.56 -13.73
N LEU A 116 7.28 -21.73 -13.27
CA LEU A 116 7.70 -23.00 -13.86
C LEU A 116 6.75 -23.43 -15.01
N PRO A 117 7.28 -23.65 -16.22
CA PRO A 117 6.55 -24.29 -17.32
C PRO A 117 6.24 -25.77 -17.06
N VAL A 118 5.21 -26.34 -17.70
CA VAL A 118 4.88 -27.77 -17.51
C VAL A 118 5.90 -28.73 -18.12
N ASP A 119 6.71 -28.26 -19.07
CA ASP A 119 7.80 -28.99 -19.73
C ASP A 119 9.16 -28.85 -19.02
N ALA A 120 9.22 -28.13 -17.90
CA ALA A 120 10.44 -27.96 -17.12
C ALA A 120 10.58 -29.03 -16.02
N SER A 121 11.80 -29.54 -15.85
CA SER A 121 12.16 -30.49 -14.79
C SER A 121 13.55 -30.16 -14.22
N PRO A 122 13.75 -28.97 -13.64
CA PRO A 122 15.07 -28.49 -13.24
C PRO A 122 15.58 -29.19 -11.98
N ARG A 123 16.81 -29.70 -11.99
CA ARG A 123 17.44 -30.40 -10.85
C ARG A 123 18.45 -29.55 -10.07
N SER A 124 18.71 -28.33 -10.54
CA SER A 124 19.68 -27.40 -9.95
C SER A 124 19.24 -25.94 -10.14
N ALA A 125 19.79 -25.02 -9.34
CA ALA A 125 19.55 -23.59 -9.47
C ALA A 125 19.86 -23.05 -10.88
N ALA A 126 20.93 -23.54 -11.52
CA ALA A 126 21.30 -23.16 -12.89
C ALA A 126 20.26 -23.67 -13.91
N GLU A 127 19.75 -24.88 -13.73
CA GLU A 127 18.68 -25.42 -14.57
C GLU A 127 17.36 -24.66 -14.39
N VAL A 128 17.04 -24.18 -13.18
CA VAL A 128 15.87 -23.31 -12.97
C VAL A 128 16.00 -22.04 -13.81
N ALA A 129 17.14 -21.36 -13.76
CA ALA A 129 17.35 -20.14 -14.55
C ALA A 129 17.26 -20.39 -16.07
N ALA A 130 17.64 -21.58 -16.54
CA ALA A 130 17.59 -21.95 -17.96
C ALA A 130 16.19 -22.39 -18.43
N GLN A 131 15.47 -23.17 -17.62
CA GLN A 131 14.21 -23.84 -18.01
C GLN A 131 12.96 -23.09 -17.54
N ALA A 132 13.04 -22.30 -16.48
CA ALA A 132 11.91 -21.53 -15.99
C ALA A 132 11.84 -20.14 -16.63
N LEU A 133 10.80 -19.37 -16.26
CA LEU A 133 10.64 -18.00 -16.69
C LEU A 133 10.64 -17.05 -15.50
N ASP A 134 11.57 -16.09 -15.49
CA ASP A 134 11.62 -15.09 -14.44
C ASP A 134 10.37 -14.20 -14.47
N VAL A 135 9.73 -14.01 -13.32
CA VAL A 135 8.60 -13.09 -13.15
C VAL A 135 8.97 -11.67 -13.62
N GLN A 136 10.22 -11.27 -13.41
CA GLN A 136 10.75 -9.98 -13.85
C GLN A 136 10.64 -9.80 -15.36
N ALA A 137 10.71 -10.88 -16.16
CA ALA A 137 10.54 -10.80 -17.61
C ALA A 137 9.15 -10.26 -18.00
N GLY A 138 8.10 -10.59 -17.24
CA GLY A 138 6.76 -10.04 -17.48
C GLY A 138 6.69 -8.53 -17.21
N LEU A 139 7.28 -8.09 -16.10
CA LEU A 139 7.41 -6.66 -15.79
C LEU A 139 8.22 -5.92 -16.85
N ASP A 140 9.33 -6.51 -17.31
CA ASP A 140 10.21 -5.92 -18.31
C ASP A 140 9.48 -5.71 -19.65
N VAL A 141 8.65 -6.67 -20.05
CA VAL A 141 7.78 -6.56 -21.22
C VAL A 141 6.81 -5.39 -21.09
N PHE A 142 6.13 -5.24 -19.94
CA PHE A 142 5.18 -4.15 -19.75
C PHE A 142 5.86 -2.77 -19.70
N ARG A 143 7.04 -2.67 -19.06
CA ARG A 143 7.84 -1.45 -19.05
C ARG A 143 8.35 -1.08 -20.44
N ALA A 144 8.87 -2.04 -21.19
CA ALA A 144 9.33 -1.81 -22.56
C ALA A 144 8.19 -1.36 -23.50
N ALA A 145 6.97 -1.82 -23.26
CA ALA A 145 5.78 -1.37 -23.96
C ALA A 145 5.32 0.06 -23.59
N GLY A 146 5.93 0.67 -22.54
CA GLY A 146 5.57 1.99 -22.05
C GLY A 146 4.28 1.99 -21.22
N CYS A 147 3.95 0.89 -20.54
CA CYS A 147 2.77 0.83 -19.67
C CYS A 147 2.90 1.82 -18.52
N ARG A 148 1.79 2.52 -18.22
CA ARG A 148 1.71 3.40 -17.04
C ARG A 148 1.66 2.59 -15.74
N MET A 149 1.14 1.37 -15.83
CA MET A 149 0.91 0.51 -14.67
C MET A 149 1.14 -0.95 -15.01
N ASN A 150 1.87 -1.63 -14.12
CA ASN A 150 2.28 -3.02 -14.25
C ASN A 150 1.81 -3.80 -13.03
N ILE A 151 0.86 -4.72 -13.20
CA ILE A 151 0.31 -5.53 -12.12
C ILE A 151 0.82 -6.96 -12.29
N VAL A 152 1.35 -7.56 -11.24
CA VAL A 152 1.74 -8.98 -11.23
C VAL A 152 1.09 -9.65 -10.04
N VAL A 153 0.41 -10.75 -10.29
CA VAL A 153 -0.28 -11.57 -9.30
C VAL A 153 0.23 -13.00 -9.40
N LEU A 154 0.80 -13.52 -8.32
CA LEU A 154 1.38 -14.86 -8.26
C LEU A 154 0.61 -15.72 -7.25
N ASP A 155 -0.22 -16.63 -7.76
CA ASP A 155 -0.87 -17.72 -7.01
C ASP A 155 -0.09 -19.03 -7.19
N ALA A 156 1.17 -18.99 -6.75
CA ALA A 156 2.11 -20.08 -6.97
C ALA A 156 2.33 -20.92 -5.70
N CYS A 157 2.15 -22.24 -5.84
CA CYS A 157 2.61 -23.23 -4.88
C CYS A 157 4.13 -23.41 -5.02
N ARG A 158 4.84 -23.58 -3.90
CA ARG A 158 6.32 -23.48 -3.88
C ARG A 158 6.92 -24.64 -3.12
N ASP A 159 6.51 -25.84 -3.50
CA ASP A 159 7.37 -26.99 -3.25
C ASP A 159 8.44 -26.98 -4.35
N ASN A 160 9.65 -27.42 -4.05
CA ASN A 160 10.62 -27.75 -5.09
C ASN A 160 10.55 -29.26 -5.29
N PRO A 161 9.67 -29.75 -6.18
CA PRO A 161 9.49 -31.19 -6.35
C PRO A 161 10.70 -31.87 -7.02
N PHE A 162 11.72 -31.11 -7.45
CA PHE A 162 12.82 -31.60 -8.29
C PHE A 162 14.21 -31.62 -7.62
N GLY A 163 14.31 -31.36 -6.30
CA GLY A 163 15.51 -31.65 -5.50
C GLY A 163 16.07 -30.47 -4.68
N ALA A 164 16.74 -30.78 -3.57
CA ALA A 164 17.04 -29.88 -2.44
C ALA A 164 18.00 -28.69 -2.66
N SER A 165 18.49 -28.46 -3.89
CA SER A 165 19.60 -27.53 -4.14
C SER A 165 19.21 -26.10 -4.52
N ALA A 166 17.92 -25.77 -4.61
CA ALA A 166 17.44 -24.40 -4.85
C ALA A 166 16.96 -23.81 -3.50
N SER A 167 17.84 -23.09 -2.81
CA SER A 167 17.66 -22.74 -1.40
C SER A 167 16.79 -21.50 -1.20
N GLY A 168 15.50 -21.73 -0.98
CA GLY A 168 14.54 -20.81 -0.36
C GLY A 168 13.15 -21.42 -0.33
N ARG A 169 12.56 -21.68 0.86
CA ARG A 169 11.12 -21.96 0.95
C ARG A 169 10.39 -20.66 0.63
N GLY A 170 9.42 -20.67 -0.28
CA GLY A 170 8.71 -19.46 -0.68
C GLY A 170 9.36 -18.70 -1.86
N LEU A 171 8.77 -17.56 -2.23
CA LEU A 171 9.29 -16.56 -3.16
C LEU A 171 9.94 -15.45 -2.37
N ALA A 172 10.91 -14.83 -3.01
CA ALA A 172 11.60 -13.68 -2.48
C ALA A 172 10.64 -12.48 -2.42
N PRO A 173 10.68 -11.69 -1.34
CA PRO A 173 10.11 -10.36 -1.36
C PRO A 173 10.86 -9.53 -2.40
N VAL A 174 10.15 -9.01 -3.40
CA VAL A 174 10.70 -8.11 -4.41
C VAL A 174 10.10 -6.73 -4.21
N ASP A 175 10.95 -5.70 -4.16
CA ASP A 175 10.51 -4.32 -4.16
C ASP A 175 9.87 -4.01 -5.51
N ALA A 176 8.63 -3.52 -5.49
CA ALA A 176 7.92 -3.19 -6.73
C ALA A 176 8.64 -2.04 -7.46
N PRO A 177 9.03 -2.21 -8.74
CA PRO A 177 9.54 -1.09 -9.53
C PRO A 177 8.51 0.05 -9.64
N PRO A 178 8.92 1.30 -9.91
CA PRO A 178 7.99 2.41 -10.10
C PRO A 178 6.85 2.06 -11.05
N GLY A 179 5.62 2.45 -10.69
CA GLY A 179 4.42 2.12 -11.47
C GLY A 179 4.03 0.64 -11.45
N SER A 180 4.51 -0.15 -10.48
CA SER A 180 4.21 -1.58 -10.38
C SER A 180 3.50 -1.96 -9.08
N PHE A 181 2.65 -2.98 -9.17
CA PHE A 181 1.97 -3.63 -8.05
C PHE A 181 2.22 -5.14 -8.12
N LEU A 182 2.88 -5.70 -7.11
CA LEU A 182 3.17 -7.12 -7.01
C LEU A 182 2.34 -7.72 -5.89
N ALA A 183 1.59 -8.79 -6.18
CA ALA A 183 0.76 -9.50 -5.22
C ALA A 183 1.11 -10.99 -5.22
N TYR A 184 1.15 -11.57 -4.02
CA TYR A 184 1.48 -12.96 -3.78
C TYR A 184 0.35 -13.60 -2.96
N ALA A 185 -0.05 -14.82 -3.32
CA ALA A 185 -1.10 -15.54 -2.61
C ALA A 185 -0.76 -15.89 -1.16
N THR A 186 0.52 -15.81 -0.77
CA THR A 186 1.02 -16.11 0.58
C THR A 186 2.25 -15.26 0.91
N ALA A 187 2.60 -15.22 2.19
CA ALA A 187 3.70 -14.42 2.71
C ALA A 187 5.05 -14.91 2.18
N PRO A 188 6.05 -14.01 2.01
CA PRO A 188 7.42 -14.41 1.70
C PRO A 188 7.91 -15.47 2.70
N GLY A 189 8.53 -16.54 2.21
CA GLY A 189 8.94 -17.68 3.04
C GLY A 189 7.92 -18.82 3.17
N HIS A 190 6.67 -18.63 2.75
CA HIS A 190 5.56 -19.58 2.97
C HIS A 190 4.92 -20.11 1.68
N LEU A 191 4.09 -21.14 1.83
CA LEU A 191 3.34 -21.80 0.76
C LEU A 191 1.90 -21.27 0.69
N ALA A 192 1.35 -21.22 -0.53
CA ALA A 192 -0.09 -21.04 -0.73
C ALA A 192 -0.75 -22.42 -0.63
N GLU A 193 -1.94 -22.50 -0.05
CA GLU A 193 -2.72 -23.73 -0.07
C GLU A 193 -3.34 -23.87 -1.48
N ASP A 194 -3.03 -24.96 -2.20
CA ASP A 194 -3.65 -25.26 -3.52
C ASP A 194 -5.19 -25.33 -3.37
N GLY A 195 -5.69 -25.66 -2.18
CA GLY A 195 -7.11 -25.79 -1.86
C GLY A 195 -7.64 -27.21 -2.09
N SER A 196 -8.92 -27.42 -1.82
CA SER A 196 -9.59 -28.70 -2.13
C SER A 196 -10.14 -28.68 -3.56
N VAL A 197 -10.07 -29.82 -4.25
CA VAL A 197 -10.69 -30.01 -5.59
C VAL A 197 -12.20 -29.72 -5.56
N THR A 198 -12.84 -29.88 -4.40
CA THR A 198 -14.28 -29.62 -4.20
C THR A 198 -14.68 -28.16 -4.42
N ASP A 199 -13.74 -27.24 -4.23
CA ASP A 199 -14.00 -25.80 -4.30
C ASP A 199 -13.82 -25.25 -5.73
N GLY A 200 -13.23 -26.05 -6.61
CA GLY A 200 -13.03 -25.78 -8.03
C GLY A 200 -11.98 -24.70 -8.36
N ASN A 201 -11.47 -23.94 -7.37
CA ASN A 201 -10.45 -22.90 -7.53
C ASN A 201 -9.64 -22.78 -6.22
N GLY A 202 -8.41 -22.25 -6.31
CA GLY A 202 -7.57 -21.91 -5.17
C GLY A 202 -8.22 -20.82 -4.29
N LEU A 203 -7.92 -20.87 -2.98
CA LEU A 203 -8.52 -19.96 -1.99
C LEU A 203 -8.27 -18.49 -2.34
N TYR A 204 -7.04 -18.16 -2.72
CA TYR A 204 -6.64 -16.80 -3.07
C TYR A 204 -7.36 -16.32 -4.34
N THR A 205 -7.30 -17.10 -5.42
CA THR A 205 -7.97 -16.79 -6.69
C THR A 205 -9.46 -16.53 -6.52
N ARG A 206 -10.15 -17.38 -5.76
CA ARG A 206 -11.60 -17.24 -5.53
C ARG A 206 -11.95 -15.89 -4.89
N HIS A 207 -11.22 -15.51 -3.85
CA HIS A 207 -11.44 -14.22 -3.18
C HIS A 207 -11.02 -13.05 -4.06
N LEU A 208 -9.90 -13.17 -4.77
CA LEU A 208 -9.41 -12.14 -5.68
C LEU A 208 -10.41 -11.84 -6.81
N ALA A 209 -10.87 -12.87 -7.51
CA ALA A 209 -11.83 -12.73 -8.60
C ALA A 209 -13.13 -12.04 -8.14
N ARG A 210 -13.61 -12.35 -6.92
CA ARG A 210 -14.79 -11.70 -6.34
C ARG A 210 -14.53 -10.22 -6.00
N GLU A 211 -13.42 -9.92 -5.35
CA GLU A 211 -13.13 -8.57 -4.85
C GLU A 211 -12.79 -7.58 -5.98
N MET A 212 -12.15 -8.05 -7.06
CA MET A 212 -11.84 -7.22 -8.23
C MET A 212 -13.10 -6.68 -8.94
N GLN A 213 -14.23 -7.40 -8.85
CA GLN A 213 -15.49 -7.01 -9.47
C GLN A 213 -16.24 -5.91 -8.71
N ARG A 214 -15.77 -5.53 -7.51
CA ARG A 214 -16.42 -4.47 -6.73
C ARG A 214 -16.26 -3.13 -7.43
N ALA A 215 -17.39 -2.49 -7.72
CA ALA A 215 -17.40 -1.13 -8.25
C ALA A 215 -16.62 -0.19 -7.32
N ASP A 216 -15.86 0.72 -7.91
CA ASP A 216 -15.08 1.77 -7.24
C ASP A 216 -14.04 1.29 -6.22
N ALA A 217 -13.71 -0.01 -6.19
CA ALA A 217 -12.69 -0.55 -5.30
C ALA A 217 -11.28 -0.27 -5.85
N ARG A 218 -10.50 0.51 -5.10
CA ARG A 218 -9.08 0.72 -5.41
C ARG A 218 -8.31 -0.58 -5.26
N ILE A 219 -7.26 -0.76 -6.05
CA ILE A 219 -6.42 -1.96 -6.06
C ILE A 219 -5.94 -2.34 -4.65
N GLU A 220 -5.48 -1.39 -3.84
CA GLU A 220 -5.05 -1.65 -2.47
C GLU A 220 -6.20 -2.16 -1.59
N ASP A 221 -7.41 -1.63 -1.77
CA ASP A 221 -8.59 -2.03 -1.01
C ASP A 221 -9.06 -3.43 -1.41
N VAL A 222 -8.93 -3.79 -2.69
CA VAL A 222 -9.18 -5.16 -3.20
C VAL A 222 -8.23 -6.15 -2.52
N PHE A 223 -6.92 -5.93 -2.64
CA PHE A 223 -5.93 -6.87 -2.13
C PHE A 223 -5.93 -6.95 -0.60
N LYS A 224 -6.18 -5.84 0.11
CA LYS A 224 -6.39 -5.88 1.57
C LYS A 224 -7.59 -6.76 1.97
N ARG A 225 -8.72 -6.67 1.26
CA ARG A 225 -9.88 -7.54 1.52
C ARG A 225 -9.58 -9.00 1.23
N VAL A 226 -8.89 -9.28 0.12
CA VAL A 226 -8.42 -10.64 -0.21
C VAL A 226 -7.52 -11.18 0.89
N ARG A 227 -6.54 -10.41 1.35
CA ARG A 227 -5.64 -10.79 2.46
C ARG A 227 -6.42 -11.18 3.72
N LEU A 228 -7.40 -10.37 4.09
CA LEU A 228 -8.24 -10.61 5.25
C LEU A 228 -9.09 -11.87 5.09
N GLN A 229 -9.73 -12.08 3.93
CA GLN A 229 -10.55 -13.26 3.66
C GLN A 229 -9.68 -14.53 3.67
N VAL A 230 -8.59 -14.54 2.90
CA VAL A 230 -7.68 -15.70 2.84
C VAL A 230 -7.11 -16.04 4.22
N ARG A 231 -6.70 -15.04 5.00
CA ARG A 231 -6.26 -15.26 6.38
C ARG A 231 -7.37 -15.85 7.25
N GLN A 232 -8.59 -15.33 7.15
CA GLN A 232 -9.72 -15.80 7.96
C GLN A 232 -10.07 -17.25 7.61
N PHE A 233 -10.24 -17.56 6.32
CA PHE A 233 -10.65 -18.89 5.85
C PHE A 233 -9.54 -19.95 5.97
N SER A 234 -8.27 -19.56 5.85
CA SER A 234 -7.13 -20.46 6.12
C SER A 234 -6.76 -20.54 7.61
N GLN A 235 -7.49 -19.85 8.49
CA GLN A 235 -7.19 -19.75 9.92
C GLN A 235 -5.74 -19.28 10.19
N GLY A 236 -5.25 -18.36 9.36
CA GLY A 236 -3.93 -17.75 9.47
C GLY A 236 -2.78 -18.59 8.91
N ARG A 237 -3.05 -19.74 8.28
CA ARG A 237 -2.03 -20.57 7.60
C ARG A 237 -1.58 -19.99 6.26
N GLN A 238 -2.41 -19.16 5.63
CA GLN A 238 -2.08 -18.43 4.42
C GLN A 238 -2.35 -16.94 4.63
N VAL A 239 -1.34 -16.10 4.39
CA VAL A 239 -1.44 -14.65 4.53
C VAL A 239 -0.91 -14.01 3.25
N PRO A 240 -1.78 -13.54 2.33
CA PRO A 240 -1.35 -12.86 1.12
C PRO A 240 -0.45 -11.65 1.39
N TRP A 241 0.38 -11.31 0.41
CA TRP A 241 1.39 -10.28 0.54
C TRP A 241 1.48 -9.42 -0.71
N GLU A 242 1.77 -8.13 -0.52
CA GLU A 242 1.80 -7.15 -1.60
C GLU A 242 2.97 -6.18 -1.44
N SER A 243 3.53 -5.78 -2.58
CA SER A 243 4.58 -4.78 -2.72
C SER A 243 4.11 -3.81 -3.81
N THR A 244 4.13 -2.50 -3.53
CA THR A 244 3.57 -1.49 -4.43
C THR A 244 4.45 -0.24 -4.50
N SER A 245 4.60 0.25 -5.73
CA SER A 245 5.17 1.56 -6.05
C SER A 245 4.24 2.29 -7.04
N LEU A 246 2.93 2.06 -6.92
CA LEU A 246 1.91 2.79 -7.67
C LEU A 246 1.80 4.23 -7.17
N GLU A 247 1.71 5.15 -8.12
CA GLU A 247 1.47 6.58 -7.86
C GLU A 247 0.01 6.97 -8.14
N ASP A 248 -0.66 6.23 -9.02
CA ASP A 248 -2.06 6.45 -9.41
C ASP A 248 -3.00 5.43 -8.74
N ASP A 249 -4.21 5.89 -8.39
CA ASP A 249 -5.30 5.00 -7.98
C ASP A 249 -5.81 4.20 -9.18
N PHE A 250 -6.01 2.89 -8.98
CA PHE A 250 -6.54 1.99 -10.00
C PHE A 250 -7.79 1.25 -9.51
N VAL A 251 -8.82 1.19 -10.35
CA VAL A 251 -10.04 0.39 -10.13
C VAL A 251 -10.18 -0.63 -11.25
N PHE A 252 -10.21 -1.92 -10.92
CA PHE A 252 -10.31 -3.00 -11.91
C PHE A 252 -11.58 -2.90 -12.77
N ALA A 253 -12.72 -2.66 -12.13
CA ALA A 253 -14.04 -2.66 -12.77
C ALA A 253 -14.19 -1.56 -13.84
N THR A 254 -13.62 -0.37 -13.61
CA THR A 254 -13.80 0.79 -14.50
C THR A 254 -12.56 1.14 -15.30
N GLY A 255 -11.36 0.66 -14.93
CA GLY A 255 -10.09 1.07 -15.54
C GLY A 255 -9.73 2.54 -15.35
N ARG A 256 -10.58 3.30 -14.65
CA ARG A 256 -10.46 4.74 -14.43
C ARG A 256 -9.70 5.05 -13.15
N ARG A 257 -9.10 6.24 -13.14
CA ARG A 257 -8.57 6.88 -11.94
C ARG A 257 -9.74 7.17 -10.99
N ALA A 258 -9.60 6.83 -9.71
CA ALA A 258 -10.55 7.29 -8.71
C ALA A 258 -10.32 8.80 -8.51
N ASP A 259 -11.36 9.62 -8.69
CA ASP A 259 -11.28 11.04 -8.36
C ASP A 259 -11.25 11.22 -6.84
N ALA A 260 -10.54 12.24 -6.36
CA ALA A 260 -10.53 12.58 -4.94
C ALA A 260 -11.96 12.93 -4.48
N ALA A 261 -12.41 12.29 -3.39
CA ALA A 261 -13.74 12.55 -2.85
C ALA A 261 -13.88 13.99 -2.32
N PRO A 262 -15.02 14.68 -2.53
CA PRO A 262 -15.29 15.99 -1.94
C PRO A 262 -15.16 15.98 -0.40
N GLU A 263 -14.78 17.12 0.20
CA GLU A 263 -14.53 17.22 1.65
C GLU A 263 -15.71 16.77 2.52
N ALA A 264 -16.94 17.15 2.17
CA ALA A 264 -18.13 16.74 2.92
C ALA A 264 -18.31 15.21 2.91
N ARG A 265 -17.97 14.55 1.81
CA ARG A 265 -18.01 13.08 1.70
C ARG A 265 -16.90 12.46 2.57
N ARG A 266 -15.68 13.03 2.53
CA ARG A 266 -14.55 12.61 3.35
C ARG A 266 -14.87 12.61 4.86
N ASP A 267 -15.53 13.68 5.31
CA ASP A 267 -15.91 13.90 6.69
C ASP A 267 -17.02 12.94 7.13
N ALA A 268 -18.06 12.76 6.32
CA ALA A 268 -19.12 11.79 6.58
C ALA A 268 -18.61 10.34 6.61
N ASP A 269 -17.71 9.99 5.68
CA ASP A 269 -17.08 8.66 5.63
C ASP A 269 -16.29 8.39 6.91
N PHE A 270 -15.53 9.39 7.40
CA PHE A 270 -14.78 9.27 8.65
C PHE A 270 -15.70 9.14 9.86
N ASP A 271 -16.78 9.91 9.94
CA ASP A 271 -17.73 9.81 11.05
C ASP A 271 -18.42 8.44 11.09
N ALA A 272 -18.79 7.89 9.92
CA ALA A 272 -19.35 6.55 9.82
C ALA A 272 -18.34 5.45 10.24
N GLU A 273 -17.10 5.54 9.73
CA GLU A 273 -16.01 4.63 10.11
C GLU A 273 -15.73 4.71 11.62
N LYS A 274 -15.63 5.92 12.18
CA LYS A 274 -15.37 6.14 13.60
C LYS A 274 -16.49 5.58 14.48
N ALA A 275 -17.75 5.85 14.14
CA ALA A 275 -18.89 5.35 14.91
C ALA A 275 -18.90 3.82 14.97
N GLU A 276 -18.47 3.16 13.91
CA GLU A 276 -18.29 1.72 13.90
C GLU A 276 -17.07 1.26 14.71
N TRP A 277 -15.93 1.93 14.55
CA TRP A 277 -14.73 1.66 15.32
C TRP A 277 -14.99 1.74 16.82
N ASP A 278 -15.73 2.75 17.27
CA ASP A 278 -16.10 2.92 18.67
C ASP A 278 -16.92 1.75 19.25
N ARG A 279 -17.62 0.97 18.40
CA ARG A 279 -18.33 -0.24 18.82
C ARG A 279 -17.42 -1.48 18.89
N VAL A 280 -16.38 -1.57 18.06
CA VAL A 280 -15.60 -2.80 17.87
C VAL A 280 -14.19 -2.75 18.45
N LYS A 281 -13.64 -1.58 18.75
CA LYS A 281 -12.24 -1.39 19.19
C LYS A 281 -11.85 -2.21 20.43
N ASP A 282 -12.80 -2.39 21.34
CA ASP A 282 -12.65 -3.12 22.59
C ASP A 282 -13.23 -4.55 22.52
N SER A 283 -13.68 -5.00 21.34
CA SER A 283 -14.19 -6.36 21.16
C SER A 283 -13.09 -7.39 21.44
N SER A 284 -13.49 -8.51 22.04
CA SER A 284 -12.67 -9.72 22.23
C SER A 284 -12.86 -10.75 21.12
N ARG A 285 -13.76 -10.49 20.16
CA ARG A 285 -14.05 -11.37 19.03
C ARG A 285 -13.30 -10.88 17.79
N ALA A 286 -12.36 -11.70 17.29
CA ALA A 286 -11.65 -11.39 16.06
C ALA A 286 -12.58 -11.17 14.84
N ALA A 287 -13.73 -11.86 14.80
CA ALA A 287 -14.74 -11.71 13.74
C ALA A 287 -15.23 -10.26 13.58
N ASP A 288 -15.44 -9.54 14.69
CA ASP A 288 -15.96 -8.16 14.65
C ASP A 288 -14.93 -7.21 13.98
N LEU A 289 -13.64 -7.47 14.19
CA LEU A 289 -12.55 -6.71 13.57
C LEU A 289 -12.33 -7.12 12.11
N TYR A 290 -12.51 -8.40 11.77
CA TYR A 290 -12.56 -8.82 10.36
C TYR A 290 -13.68 -8.09 9.62
N ASP A 291 -14.89 -8.05 10.17
CA ASP A 291 -16.03 -7.38 9.53
C ASP A 291 -15.82 -5.87 9.37
N PHE A 292 -15.19 -5.23 10.35
CA PHE A 292 -14.80 -3.82 10.26
C PHE A 292 -13.80 -3.60 9.12
N LEU A 293 -12.74 -4.40 9.06
CA LEU A 293 -11.69 -4.28 8.05
C LEU A 293 -12.17 -4.67 6.64
N GLN A 294 -13.14 -5.58 6.52
CA GLN A 294 -13.79 -5.88 5.23
C GLN A 294 -14.58 -4.67 4.72
N ARG A 295 -15.22 -3.91 5.59
CA ARG A 295 -15.98 -2.70 5.19
C ARG A 295 -15.05 -1.51 4.94
N HIS A 296 -13.99 -1.36 5.74
CA HIS A 296 -13.08 -0.21 5.72
C HIS A 296 -11.60 -0.61 5.50
N PRO A 297 -11.22 -1.36 4.44
CA PRO A 297 -9.87 -1.93 4.30
C PRO A 297 -8.76 -0.86 4.15
N GLY A 298 -9.07 0.26 3.48
CA GLY A 298 -8.19 1.42 3.38
C GLY A 298 -8.61 2.58 4.28
N GLY A 299 -9.50 2.33 5.25
CA GLY A 299 -10.03 3.33 6.16
C GLY A 299 -8.96 4.04 6.98
N ARG A 300 -9.33 5.15 7.62
CA ARG A 300 -8.43 5.96 8.48
C ARG A 300 -8.10 5.29 9.80
N LEU A 301 -8.85 4.25 10.16
CA LEU A 301 -8.73 3.48 11.39
C LEU A 301 -8.37 2.02 11.12
N ALA A 302 -8.10 1.68 9.85
CA ALA A 302 -7.78 0.32 9.43
C ALA A 302 -6.52 -0.23 10.11
N GLU A 303 -5.49 0.59 10.30
CA GLU A 303 -4.25 0.14 10.95
C GLU A 303 -4.46 -0.17 12.44
N GLN A 304 -5.26 0.63 13.15
CA GLN A 304 -5.64 0.39 14.54
C GLN A 304 -6.47 -0.89 14.68
N ALA A 305 -7.42 -1.11 13.75
CA ALA A 305 -8.22 -2.33 13.72
C ALA A 305 -7.37 -3.57 13.39
N GLN A 306 -6.45 -3.46 12.43
CA GLN A 306 -5.51 -4.52 12.07
C GLN A 306 -4.62 -4.90 13.25
N PHE A 307 -4.10 -3.91 13.98
CA PHE A 307 -3.32 -4.14 15.19
C PHE A 307 -4.10 -4.92 16.25
N ARG A 308 -5.36 -4.55 16.51
CA ARG A 308 -6.23 -5.29 17.44
C ARG A 308 -6.54 -6.70 16.95
N LEU A 309 -6.76 -6.87 15.64
CA LEU A 309 -6.99 -8.19 15.05
C LEU A 309 -5.78 -9.11 15.26
N ASP A 310 -4.57 -8.58 15.11
CA ASP A 310 -3.33 -9.33 15.30
C ASP A 310 -3.05 -9.69 16.77
N GLN A 311 -3.62 -8.93 17.71
CA GLN A 311 -3.62 -9.30 19.13
C GLN A 311 -4.56 -10.48 19.43
N LEU A 312 -5.73 -10.54 18.80
CA LEU A 312 -6.74 -11.56 19.07
C LEU A 312 -6.53 -12.84 18.25
N ALA A 313 -6.03 -12.72 17.03
CA ALA A 313 -5.95 -13.82 16.05
C ALA A 313 -4.64 -13.77 15.29
N ARG A 314 -3.51 -13.84 16.01
CA ARG A 314 -2.17 -13.75 15.41
C ARG A 314 -2.01 -14.76 14.26
N PRO A 315 -1.49 -14.35 13.09
CA PRO A 315 -1.31 -15.27 11.97
C PRO A 315 -0.31 -16.37 12.33
N VAL A 316 -0.57 -17.58 11.82
CA VAL A 316 0.30 -18.76 12.02
C VAL A 316 1.61 -18.56 11.24
N VAL A 317 1.51 -18.05 10.02
CA VAL A 317 2.66 -17.72 9.19
C VAL A 317 3.03 -16.23 9.33
N GLN A 318 4.31 -15.96 9.53
CA GLN A 318 4.86 -14.59 9.54
C GLN A 318 5.84 -14.39 8.39
N PRO A 319 5.76 -13.26 7.66
CA PRO A 319 6.62 -13.01 6.51
C PRO A 319 8.10 -13.03 6.91
N VAL A 320 8.93 -13.69 6.09
CA VAL A 320 10.39 -13.61 6.22
C VAL A 320 10.86 -12.33 5.53
N LEU A 321 11.15 -11.30 6.33
CA LEU A 321 11.56 -9.98 5.84
C LEU A 321 13.07 -9.78 5.91
N ALA A 322 13.60 -8.90 5.06
CA ALA A 322 15.02 -8.52 5.03
C ALA A 322 15.49 -7.82 6.33
N VAL A 323 14.56 -7.22 7.08
CA VAL A 323 14.84 -6.60 8.39
C VAL A 323 13.83 -7.11 9.40
N LYS A 324 14.32 -7.46 10.60
CA LYS A 324 13.49 -7.80 11.75
C LYS A 324 12.79 -6.55 12.27
N ALA A 325 11.56 -6.34 11.82
CA ALA A 325 10.68 -5.28 12.31
C ALA A 325 9.81 -5.77 13.48
N LEU A 326 9.30 -4.84 14.28
CA LEU A 326 8.28 -5.15 15.28
C LEU A 326 7.02 -5.69 14.59
N ALA A 327 6.55 -6.86 14.99
CA ALA A 327 5.34 -7.44 14.40
C ALA A 327 4.09 -6.66 14.84
N SER A 328 3.09 -6.57 13.96
CA SER A 328 1.76 -6.07 14.32
C SER A 328 1.15 -6.88 15.46
N GLY A 329 0.36 -6.21 16.30
CA GLY A 329 -0.22 -6.75 17.54
C GLY A 329 0.74 -6.80 18.74
N VAL A 330 2.05 -6.64 18.55
CA VAL A 330 3.00 -6.58 19.66
C VAL A 330 3.00 -5.17 20.26
N ALA A 331 2.84 -5.07 21.58
CA ALA A 331 2.89 -3.79 22.29
C ALA A 331 4.28 -3.14 22.16
N ARG A 332 4.29 -1.88 21.68
CA ARG A 332 5.51 -1.12 21.34
C ARG A 332 6.34 -0.74 22.56
N TYR A 333 5.70 -0.48 23.70
CA TYR A 333 6.32 0.09 24.89
C TYR A 333 6.32 -0.88 26.06
N ARG A 334 7.26 -0.66 26.99
CA ARG A 334 7.35 -1.27 28.32
C ARG A 334 7.56 -0.18 29.36
N VAL A 335 7.09 -0.43 30.59
CA VAL A 335 7.35 0.47 31.73
C VAL A 335 8.86 0.58 31.94
N GLY A 336 9.35 1.81 32.09
CA GLY A 336 10.77 2.13 32.21
C GLY A 336 11.52 2.32 30.88
N ASP A 337 10.85 2.15 29.73
CA ASP A 337 11.38 2.67 28.45
C ASP A 337 11.51 4.19 28.55
N ALA A 338 12.66 4.73 28.19
CA ALA A 338 12.90 6.17 28.23
C ALA A 338 13.76 6.63 27.06
N TRP A 339 13.55 7.86 26.61
CA TRP A 339 14.35 8.47 25.56
C TRP A 339 14.45 9.98 25.74
N THR A 340 15.56 10.53 25.26
CA THR A 340 15.80 11.97 25.21
C THR A 340 16.05 12.36 23.76
N LEU A 341 15.33 13.38 23.31
CA LEU A 341 15.55 13.99 22.01
C LEU A 341 16.25 15.34 22.18
N GLU A 342 16.98 15.77 21.16
CA GLU A 342 17.40 17.14 20.98
C GLU A 342 16.52 17.77 19.91
N ARG A 343 15.73 18.77 20.30
CA ARG A 343 14.82 19.51 19.44
C ARG A 343 15.43 20.84 19.07
N GLN A 344 15.59 21.08 17.78
CA GLN A 344 16.01 22.35 17.21
C GLN A 344 14.84 23.01 16.49
N ASP A 345 14.54 24.26 16.84
CA ASP A 345 13.63 25.12 16.09
C ASP A 345 14.40 25.87 14.99
N ARG A 346 14.08 25.58 13.73
CA ARG A 346 14.75 26.20 12.57
C ARG A 346 14.27 27.64 12.30
N GLN A 347 13.25 28.11 13.00
CA GLN A 347 12.74 29.48 12.90
C GLN A 347 13.41 30.45 13.88
N GLY A 348 14.39 29.98 14.67
CA GLY A 348 15.16 30.81 15.60
C GLY A 348 14.88 30.55 17.09
N GLY A 349 14.04 29.57 17.43
CA GLY A 349 13.63 29.24 18.80
C GLY A 349 14.64 28.47 19.68
N GLY A 350 15.91 28.36 19.26
CA GLY A 350 16.96 27.68 20.01
C GLY A 350 16.81 26.14 20.05
N THR A 351 17.54 25.52 20.99
CA THR A 351 17.56 24.05 21.16
C THR A 351 16.97 23.67 22.52
N THR A 352 16.09 22.66 22.54
CA THR A 352 15.50 22.07 23.76
C THR A 352 15.80 20.58 23.81
N ARG A 353 15.71 19.97 25.01
CA ARG A 353 15.97 18.53 25.19
C ARG A 353 14.79 17.83 25.88
N PRO A 354 13.68 17.58 25.15
CA PRO A 354 12.55 16.89 25.74
C PRO A 354 12.93 15.46 26.13
N HIS A 355 12.55 15.09 27.34
CA HIS A 355 12.69 13.75 27.89
C HIS A 355 11.31 13.08 27.99
N ALA A 356 11.27 11.79 27.71
CA ALA A 356 10.08 10.97 27.83
C ALA A 356 10.43 9.65 28.50
N GLU A 357 9.63 9.26 29.50
CA GLU A 357 9.72 7.98 30.20
C GLU A 357 8.33 7.35 30.27
N VAL A 358 8.24 6.06 29.93
CA VAL A 358 7.02 5.27 30.11
C VAL A 358 6.89 4.93 31.58
N THR A 359 6.05 5.70 32.26
CA THR A 359 5.82 5.60 33.70
C THR A 359 4.81 4.51 34.08
N ALA A 360 3.82 4.24 33.23
CA ALA A 360 2.82 3.20 33.49
C ALA A 360 2.19 2.69 32.18
N ILE A 361 1.64 1.47 32.22
CA ILE A 361 0.82 0.90 31.15
C ILE A 361 -0.45 0.32 31.77
N GLU A 362 -1.59 0.93 31.49
CA GLU A 362 -2.87 0.63 32.16
C GLU A 362 -4.01 0.67 31.15
N GLY A 363 -4.89 -0.34 31.15
CA GLY A 363 -6.06 -0.38 30.27
C GLY A 363 -5.76 -0.22 28.78
N GLY A 364 -4.62 -0.77 28.32
CA GLY A 364 -4.18 -0.62 26.92
C GLY A 364 -3.63 0.76 26.56
N ARG A 365 -3.39 1.63 27.55
CA ARG A 365 -2.78 2.95 27.38
C ARG A 365 -1.38 2.96 27.93
N VAL A 366 -0.50 3.70 27.27
CA VAL A 366 0.89 3.92 27.67
C VAL A 366 0.99 5.35 28.19
N LEU A 367 1.27 5.48 29.49
CA LEU A 367 1.37 6.75 30.19
C LEU A 367 2.83 7.16 30.22
N VAL A 368 3.14 8.27 29.54
CA VAL A 368 4.48 8.83 29.45
C VAL A 368 4.56 10.08 30.33
N ASN A 369 5.62 10.20 31.12
CA ASN A 369 5.84 11.26 32.11
C ASN A 369 4.63 11.47 33.04
N GLY A 370 4.09 10.39 33.61
CA GLY A 370 2.92 10.47 34.51
C GLY A 370 1.61 10.82 33.80
N GLY A 371 1.54 10.71 32.47
CA GLY A 371 0.33 10.96 31.69
C GLY A 371 0.27 12.32 30.98
N GLU A 372 1.35 13.10 31.01
CA GLU A 372 1.50 14.29 30.14
C GLU A 372 1.33 13.94 28.66
N ILE A 373 1.80 12.74 28.29
CA ILE A 373 1.55 12.12 27.00
C ILE A 373 0.88 10.76 27.26
N VAL A 374 -0.20 10.49 26.53
CA VAL A 374 -0.88 9.20 26.57
C VAL A 374 -0.87 8.63 25.16
N LEU A 375 -0.37 7.41 25.02
CA LEU A 375 -0.35 6.66 23.75
C LEU A 375 -1.23 5.42 23.86
N ASP A 376 -1.68 4.88 22.72
CA ASP A 376 -2.15 3.50 22.64
C ASP A 376 -0.95 2.51 22.57
N GLN A 377 -1.22 1.21 22.65
CA GLN A 377 -0.16 0.18 22.59
C GLN A 377 0.58 0.11 21.26
N MET A 378 -0.01 0.63 20.18
CA MET A 378 0.63 0.75 18.87
C MET A 378 1.48 2.04 18.77
N GLY A 379 1.37 2.98 19.70
CA GLY A 379 2.07 4.26 19.70
C GLY A 379 1.32 5.40 19.02
N GLY A 380 0.01 5.23 18.78
CA GLY A 380 -0.87 6.34 18.42
C GLY A 380 -1.04 7.31 19.60
N ILE A 381 -1.00 8.62 19.35
CA ILE A 381 -1.09 9.64 20.39
C ILE A 381 -2.56 9.89 20.72
N LEU A 382 -2.95 9.66 21.98
CA LEU A 382 -4.28 9.97 22.54
C LEU A 382 -4.31 11.31 23.27
N LEU A 383 -3.21 11.69 23.92
CA LEU A 383 -3.08 12.98 24.62
C LEU A 383 -1.66 13.49 24.50
N ASN A 384 -1.52 14.79 24.30
CA ASN A 384 -0.26 15.52 24.39
C ASN A 384 -0.53 16.99 24.74
N ARG A 385 0.52 17.81 24.78
CA ARG A 385 0.43 19.27 25.02
C ARG A 385 -0.55 20.01 24.10
N PHE A 386 -0.91 19.44 22.95
CA PHE A 386 -1.83 20.04 21.99
C PHE A 386 -3.30 19.60 22.16
N GLY A 387 -3.62 18.81 23.19
CA GLY A 387 -4.98 18.35 23.52
C GLY A 387 -5.18 16.85 23.33
N ALA A 388 -6.41 16.40 23.58
CA ALA A 388 -6.81 15.01 23.39
C ALA A 388 -7.11 14.70 21.91
N LYS A 389 -6.85 13.47 21.48
CA LYS A 389 -7.05 12.99 20.11
C LYS A 389 -8.05 11.84 20.12
N ASP A 390 -9.01 11.89 19.21
CA ASP A 390 -10.05 10.88 19.09
C ASP A 390 -10.43 10.61 17.61
N PRO A 391 -10.09 9.45 17.04
CA PRO A 391 -9.23 8.38 17.60
C PRO A 391 -7.76 8.81 17.74
N ALA A 392 -6.88 7.90 18.17
CA ALA A 392 -5.47 8.20 18.36
C ALA A 392 -4.81 8.67 17.05
N LEU A 393 -3.95 9.70 17.13
CA LEU A 393 -3.10 10.12 16.01
C LEU A 393 -2.03 9.07 15.76
N LEU A 394 -2.16 8.31 14.66
CA LEU A 394 -1.20 7.29 14.27
C LEU A 394 -0.15 7.82 13.27
N VAL A 395 1.09 7.96 13.73
CA VAL A 395 2.20 8.39 12.88
C VAL A 395 2.89 7.22 12.17
N ALA A 396 2.91 6.02 12.77
CA ALA A 396 3.45 4.82 12.14
C ALA A 396 2.85 3.56 12.77
N PRO A 397 2.29 2.61 11.99
CA PRO A 397 1.92 1.28 12.47
C PRO A 397 3.17 0.45 12.78
N ALA A 398 3.01 -0.68 13.48
CA ALA A 398 4.14 -1.54 13.87
C ALA A 398 4.76 -2.30 12.68
N ASP A 399 3.93 -2.83 11.78
CA ASP A 399 4.33 -3.57 10.58
C ASP A 399 4.74 -2.63 9.43
N MET A 400 5.94 -2.06 9.54
CA MET A 400 6.51 -1.18 8.52
C MET A 400 7.28 -1.94 7.43
N GLN A 401 7.05 -1.52 6.19
CA GLN A 401 7.79 -1.95 5.00
C GLN A 401 7.82 -0.79 3.99
N VAL A 402 8.88 -0.69 3.20
CA VAL A 402 8.97 0.32 2.13
C VAL A 402 7.78 0.18 1.18
N GLY A 403 7.20 1.31 0.78
CA GLY A 403 6.01 1.36 -0.07
C GLY A 403 4.67 1.23 0.67
N LYS A 404 4.64 0.82 1.96
CA LYS A 404 3.38 0.79 2.73
C LYS A 404 2.77 2.19 2.83
N ARG A 405 1.47 2.29 2.54
CA ARG A 405 0.66 3.52 2.63
C ARG A 405 -0.52 3.31 3.57
N TRP A 406 -0.86 4.34 4.33
CA TRP A 406 -2.06 4.36 5.16
C TRP A 406 -2.59 5.79 5.29
N ARG A 407 -3.83 5.88 5.76
CA ARG A 407 -4.48 7.15 6.09
C ARG A 407 -4.75 7.16 7.58
N THR A 408 -4.71 8.34 8.19
CA THR A 408 -5.12 8.54 9.58
C THR A 408 -5.97 9.79 9.66
N ALA A 409 -6.96 9.75 10.55
CA ALA A 409 -7.72 10.93 10.89
C ALA A 409 -8.11 10.90 12.36
N PHE A 410 -8.24 12.09 12.92
CA PHE A 410 -8.58 12.26 14.32
C PHE A 410 -9.18 13.63 14.54
N THR A 411 -9.94 13.72 15.62
CA THR A 411 -10.40 14.97 16.17
C THR A 411 -9.44 15.43 17.25
N ASN A 412 -8.98 16.69 17.18
CA ASN A 412 -8.21 17.32 18.24
C ASN A 412 -9.15 18.12 19.16
N LYS A 413 -9.22 17.73 20.43
CA LYS A 413 -10.07 18.33 21.46
C LYS A 413 -9.20 19.10 22.45
N GLN A 414 -9.44 20.40 22.54
CA GLN A 414 -8.83 21.29 23.53
C GLN A 414 -9.93 21.83 24.47
N PRO A 415 -9.66 21.97 25.78
CA PRO A 415 -10.63 22.57 26.69
C PRO A 415 -11.09 23.95 26.20
N GLY A 416 -12.41 24.17 26.17
CA GLY A 416 -13.00 25.46 25.79
C GLY A 416 -12.91 25.83 24.30
N ARG A 417 -12.44 24.93 23.43
CA ARG A 417 -12.39 25.17 21.97
C ARG A 417 -13.19 24.11 21.22
N PRO A 418 -13.91 24.47 20.14
CA PRO A 418 -14.56 23.47 19.33
C PRO A 418 -13.52 22.54 18.68
N PRO A 419 -13.86 21.25 18.48
CA PRO A 419 -12.94 20.27 17.94
C PRO A 419 -12.47 20.63 16.52
N GLY A 420 -11.18 20.45 16.25
CA GLY A 420 -10.63 20.47 14.89
C GLY A 420 -10.45 19.06 14.35
N ARG A 421 -10.53 18.88 13.03
CA ARG A 421 -10.32 17.58 12.37
C ARG A 421 -8.99 17.59 11.63
N SER A 422 -8.27 16.49 11.70
CA SER A 422 -7.02 16.30 10.97
C SER A 422 -7.11 15.09 10.06
N TYR A 423 -6.58 15.22 8.85
CA TYR A 423 -6.50 14.15 7.86
C TYR A 423 -5.07 14.08 7.35
N TYR A 424 -4.41 12.94 7.56
CA TYR A 424 -3.07 12.70 7.04
C TYR A 424 -3.03 11.45 6.18
N GLU A 425 -2.21 11.53 5.13
CA GLU A 425 -1.77 10.40 4.35
C GLU A 425 -0.30 10.15 4.68
N CYS A 426 0.03 8.89 4.91
CA CYS A 426 1.36 8.49 5.32
C CYS A 426 1.88 7.38 4.43
N ARG A 427 3.19 7.33 4.26
CA ARG A 427 3.88 6.27 3.53
C ARG A 427 5.28 6.01 4.08
N VAL A 428 5.72 4.75 4.01
CA VAL A 428 7.14 4.40 4.22
C VAL A 428 7.87 4.60 2.90
N THR A 429 8.85 5.48 2.89
CA THR A 429 9.53 5.95 1.67
C THR A 429 10.89 5.33 1.46
N ALA A 430 11.55 4.90 2.53
CA ALA A 430 12.88 4.30 2.47
C ALA A 430 13.18 3.51 3.74
N LEU A 431 14.16 2.62 3.64
CA LEU A 431 14.90 2.04 4.76
C LEU A 431 16.36 2.47 4.59
N GLU A 432 16.84 3.40 5.41
CA GLU A 432 18.12 4.07 5.19
C GLU A 432 18.97 4.15 6.46
N ALA A 433 20.29 4.32 6.28
CA ALA A 433 21.18 4.55 7.41
C ALA A 433 21.07 6.01 7.88
N VAL A 434 20.83 6.23 9.17
CA VAL A 434 20.69 7.55 9.78
C VAL A 434 21.63 7.64 10.98
N THR A 435 22.40 8.73 11.06
CA THR A 435 23.28 9.03 12.20
C THR A 435 22.68 10.16 13.01
N VAL A 436 22.57 9.96 14.32
CA VAL A 436 22.11 10.92 15.32
C VAL A 436 23.03 10.85 16.54
N PRO A 437 22.94 11.75 17.55
CA PRO A 437 23.84 11.70 18.70
C PRO A 437 23.81 10.36 19.47
N ALA A 438 22.68 9.64 19.46
CA ALA A 438 22.57 8.30 20.04
C ALA A 438 23.26 7.17 19.24
N GLY A 439 23.82 7.46 18.05
CA GLY A 439 24.52 6.51 17.21
C GLY A 439 23.97 6.38 15.79
N ARG A 440 24.36 5.31 15.10
CA ARG A 440 23.94 4.99 13.72
C ARG A 440 22.86 3.92 13.71
N PHE A 441 21.76 4.19 13.02
CA PHE A 441 20.59 3.33 12.91
C PHE A 441 20.30 2.99 11.46
N ARG A 442 19.73 1.83 11.19
CA ARG A 442 19.07 1.52 9.91
C ARG A 442 17.58 1.71 10.13
N ALA A 443 17.02 2.81 9.65
CA ALA A 443 15.69 3.28 10.04
C ALA A 443 14.73 3.40 8.85
N PHE A 444 13.45 3.10 9.09
CA PHE A 444 12.41 3.38 8.11
C PHE A 444 12.06 4.87 8.11
N ARG A 445 12.09 5.51 6.95
CA ARG A 445 11.62 6.89 6.77
C ARG A 445 10.15 6.91 6.41
N VAL A 446 9.33 7.35 7.36
CA VAL A 446 7.90 7.61 7.18
C VAL A 446 7.70 9.07 6.83
N GLU A 447 6.97 9.33 5.74
CA GLU A 447 6.51 10.66 5.38
C GLU A 447 4.99 10.72 5.54
N CYS A 448 4.50 11.73 6.26
CA CYS A 448 3.08 12.03 6.38
C CYS A 448 2.80 13.45 5.93
N SER A 449 1.71 13.66 5.19
CA SER A 449 1.24 14.99 4.82
C SER A 449 -0.27 15.09 4.94
N GLY A 450 -0.76 16.30 5.15
CA GLY A 450 -2.18 16.59 5.10
C GLY A 450 -2.53 17.86 5.85
N GLU A 451 -3.77 17.93 6.34
CA GLU A 451 -4.35 19.17 6.80
C GLU A 451 -5.02 18.99 8.16
N ALA A 452 -4.86 19.98 9.04
CA ALA A 452 -5.68 20.13 10.22
C ALA A 452 -6.62 21.32 10.01
N ILE A 453 -7.90 21.02 9.96
CA ILE A 453 -8.98 21.95 9.68
C ILE A 453 -9.63 22.31 11.02
N GLY A 454 -9.63 23.60 11.31
CA GLY A 454 -10.31 24.15 12.48
C GLY A 454 -11.82 24.23 12.26
N PRO A 455 -12.59 24.37 13.34
CA PRO A 455 -14.07 24.35 13.32
C PRO A 455 -14.72 25.51 12.54
N ARG A 456 -13.95 26.54 12.15
CA ARG A 456 -14.41 27.73 11.43
C ARG A 456 -13.75 27.89 10.05
N GLY A 457 -13.25 26.81 9.46
CA GLY A 457 -12.68 26.80 8.09
C GLY A 457 -11.22 27.26 7.96
N GLY A 458 -10.66 27.93 8.96
CA GLY A 458 -9.20 28.13 9.06
C GLY A 458 -8.47 26.83 9.39
N GLY A 459 -7.20 26.68 9.00
CA GLY A 459 -6.45 25.45 9.24
C GLY A 459 -4.96 25.59 9.03
N ARG A 460 -4.28 24.44 8.97
CA ARG A 460 -2.84 24.33 8.76
C ARG A 460 -2.51 23.11 7.92
N ARG A 461 -1.50 23.24 7.07
CA ARG A 461 -0.89 22.10 6.37
C ARG A 461 0.27 21.57 7.19
N LEU A 462 0.40 20.26 7.20
CA LEU A 462 1.41 19.55 7.95
C LEU A 462 2.20 18.65 7.01
N GLN A 463 3.52 18.69 7.12
CA GLN A 463 4.46 17.79 6.48
C GLN A 463 5.37 17.23 7.57
N ILE A 464 5.37 15.91 7.72
CA ILE A 464 6.16 15.19 8.72
C ILE A 464 7.09 14.22 8.00
N LYS A 465 8.34 14.17 8.44
CA LYS A 465 9.26 13.06 8.15
C LYS A 465 9.73 12.45 9.45
N THR A 466 9.54 11.16 9.66
CA THR A 466 9.96 10.48 10.88
C THR A 466 10.74 9.23 10.53
N TRP A 467 11.86 9.03 11.23
CA TRP A 467 12.70 7.86 11.11
C TRP A 467 12.51 6.98 12.33
N PHE A 468 12.17 5.72 12.12
CA PHE A 468 11.92 4.75 13.18
C PHE A 468 12.90 3.58 13.09
N ASP A 469 13.46 3.19 14.23
CA ASP A 469 14.21 1.94 14.37
C ASP A 469 13.25 0.74 14.16
N PRO A 470 13.47 -0.13 13.15
CA PRO A 470 12.56 -1.22 12.79
C PRO A 470 12.21 -2.15 13.95
N ALA A 471 13.19 -2.50 14.78
CA ALA A 471 13.01 -3.53 15.80
C ALA A 471 12.22 -3.04 17.01
N THR A 472 12.30 -1.75 17.31
CA THR A 472 11.78 -1.18 18.56
C THR A 472 10.72 -0.10 18.33
N MET A 473 10.59 0.37 17.08
CA MET A 473 9.80 1.54 16.71
C MET A 473 10.17 2.80 17.50
N THR A 474 11.40 2.86 18.02
CA THR A 474 11.94 4.08 18.65
C THR A 474 12.09 5.16 17.59
N LEU A 475 11.65 6.38 17.91
CA LEU A 475 11.90 7.56 17.09
C LEU A 475 13.41 7.85 17.08
N VAL A 476 14.01 7.85 15.88
CA VAL A 476 15.44 8.14 15.67
C VAL A 476 15.62 9.60 15.30
N ARG A 477 14.80 10.09 14.37
CA ARG A 477 14.78 11.48 13.89
C ARG A 477 13.36 11.85 13.54
N HIS A 478 12.99 13.11 13.71
CA HIS A 478 11.68 13.62 13.35
C HIS A 478 11.81 15.05 12.83
N GLU A 479 11.12 15.34 11.74
CA GLU A 479 11.06 16.66 11.14
C GLU A 479 9.60 17.02 10.94
N VAL A 480 9.25 18.22 11.39
CA VAL A 480 7.92 18.79 11.23
C VAL A 480 8.06 20.10 10.52
N ARG A 481 7.27 20.27 9.46
CA ARG A 481 7.00 21.58 8.88
C ARG A 481 5.51 21.80 8.82
N GLN A 482 5.08 22.91 9.39
CA GLN A 482 3.68 23.31 9.42
C GLN A 482 3.53 24.69 8.79
N THR A 483 2.50 24.87 7.97
CA THR A 483 2.19 26.17 7.34
C THR A 483 0.73 26.53 7.51
N SER A 484 0.38 27.79 7.26
CA SER A 484 -1.00 28.19 6.93
C SER A 484 -1.52 27.40 5.71
N LEU A 485 -2.85 27.32 5.54
CA LEU A 485 -3.45 26.58 4.42
C LEU A 485 -3.04 27.16 3.04
N ASP A 486 -2.85 28.46 2.94
CA ASP A 486 -2.35 29.13 1.72
C ASP A 486 -0.84 28.94 1.49
N GLY A 487 -0.13 28.35 2.47
CA GLY A 487 1.32 28.15 2.43
C GLY A 487 2.15 29.41 2.67
N ALA A 488 1.53 30.57 2.90
CA ALA A 488 2.22 31.85 3.01
C ALA A 488 3.04 31.99 4.29
N THR A 489 2.61 31.38 5.39
CA THR A 489 3.26 31.49 6.70
C THR A 489 3.73 30.13 7.18
N VAL A 490 5.00 30.00 7.59
CA VAL A 490 5.50 28.81 8.28
C VAL A 490 5.22 28.95 9.78
N LEU A 491 4.42 28.05 10.32
CA LEU A 491 3.94 28.07 11.70
C LEU A 491 4.81 27.24 12.66
N GLU A 492 5.51 26.23 12.14
CA GLU A 492 6.43 25.36 12.88
C GLU A 492 7.44 24.79 11.89
N ASP A 493 8.72 24.78 12.25
CA ASP A 493 9.77 24.06 11.52
C ASP A 493 10.80 23.51 12.51
N THR A 494 10.68 22.24 12.87
CA THR A 494 11.49 21.63 13.93
C THR A 494 12.16 20.34 13.48
N ILE A 495 13.37 20.09 14.00
CA ILE A 495 14.04 18.79 13.95
C ILE A 495 14.17 18.24 15.36
N ASP A 496 13.78 17.00 15.57
CA ASP A 496 14.15 16.22 16.74
C ASP A 496 15.15 15.13 16.35
N GLN A 497 16.22 14.96 17.12
CA GLN A 497 17.19 13.88 16.96
C GLN A 497 17.34 13.09 18.26
N LEU A 498 17.42 11.77 18.16
CA LEU A 498 17.60 10.93 19.33
C LEU A 498 19.01 11.13 19.94
N VAL A 499 19.04 11.51 21.22
CA VAL A 499 20.26 11.72 22.00
C VAL A 499 20.61 10.50 22.84
N SER A 500 19.60 9.94 23.51
CA SER A 500 19.77 8.72 24.29
C SER A 500 18.48 7.92 24.32
N ARG A 501 18.61 6.60 24.50
CA ARG A 501 17.49 5.70 24.76
C ARG A 501 17.88 4.68 25.82
N LYS A 502 16.91 4.33 26.65
CA LYS A 502 16.92 3.21 27.58
C LYS A 502 15.70 2.36 27.25
N LEU A 503 15.92 1.08 27.00
CA LEU A 503 14.85 0.12 26.74
C LEU A 503 14.80 -0.83 27.92
N ALA A 504 13.62 -1.00 28.50
CA ALA A 504 13.39 -2.01 29.51
C ALA A 504 13.60 -3.42 28.90
N GLN A 505 13.87 -4.41 29.76
CA GLN A 505 13.99 -5.79 29.30
C GLN A 505 12.72 -6.23 28.58
N ARG A 506 12.91 -6.93 27.47
CA ARG A 506 11.84 -7.56 26.68
C ARG A 506 12.05 -9.06 26.78
N ASP A 507 11.04 -9.77 27.31
CA ASP A 507 11.01 -11.23 27.35
C ASP A 507 10.94 -11.86 25.95
#